data_AF-T0V0H9-F1
#
_entry.id   AF-T0V0H9-F1
#
_cell.length_a   1.000
_cell.length_b   1.000
_cell.length_c   1.000
_cell.angle_alpha   90.00
_cell.angle_beta   90.00
_cell.angle_gamma   90.00
#
_symmetry.space_group_name_H-M   'P 1'
#
loop_
_entity.id
_entity.type
_entity.pdbx_description
1 polymer ?
#
loop_
_entity_poly.entity_id
_entity_poly.type
_entity_poly.pdbx_seq_one_letter_code
_entity_poly.pdbx_strand_id
1 'polypeptide(L)'
;MLELKEPEDYKADWKEWRLDTLPIIPEKFEYKVMPQKERQFKKVKDFFDKSSMIVWATDIDREGSHIAYSISLMAGILDQKGPKKIIKSLWVDELTPTKIQEGVKKLREIE
;
A
#
# COMPACT_ATOMS: atom_id res chain seq x y z
N MET A 1 4.45 2.28 -6.25
CA MET A 1 4.00 3.62 -5.77
C MET A 1 4.78 4.05 -4.54
N LEU A 2 4.97 3.11 -3.62
CA LEU A 2 5.80 3.25 -2.44
C LEU A 2 7.12 2.50 -2.64
N GLU A 3 8.12 2.88 -1.87
CA GLU A 3 9.41 2.20 -1.74
C GLU A 3 9.85 2.24 -0.27
N LEU A 4 10.77 1.36 0.12
CA LEU A 4 11.36 1.44 1.45
C LEU A 4 12.18 2.72 1.56
N LYS A 5 12.18 3.32 2.75
CA LYS A 5 13.14 4.35 3.10
C LYS A 5 14.57 3.81 2.96
N GLU A 6 15.45 4.64 2.43
CA GLU A 6 16.88 4.39 2.34
C GLU A 6 17.51 4.56 3.73
N PRO A 7 18.71 4.00 4.00
CA PRO A 7 19.40 4.18 5.27
C PRO A 7 19.51 5.65 5.73
N GLU A 8 19.82 6.56 4.80
CA GLU A 8 19.95 7.98 5.07
C GLU A 8 18.64 8.67 5.50
N ASP A 9 17.49 8.10 5.12
CA ASP A 9 16.18 8.60 5.57
C ASP A 9 15.91 8.28 7.04
N TYR A 10 16.61 7.30 7.63
CA TYR A 10 16.52 6.97 9.06
C TYR A 10 17.56 7.72 9.87
N LYS A 11 18.83 7.72 9.42
CA LYS A 11 19.94 8.42 10.06
C LYS A 11 20.86 9.01 9.00
N ALA A 12 21.12 10.31 9.07
CA ALA A 12 22.02 10.99 8.13
C ALA A 12 23.42 10.32 8.08
N ASP A 13 23.91 9.83 9.22
CA ASP A 13 25.20 9.12 9.34
C ASP A 13 25.27 7.78 8.59
N TRP A 14 24.13 7.25 8.13
CA TRP A 14 24.04 6.03 7.32
C TRP A 14 24.07 6.30 5.82
N LYS A 15 24.21 7.57 5.41
CA LYS A 15 24.43 7.95 4.01
C LYS A 15 25.74 7.40 3.46
N GLU A 16 26.80 7.45 4.27
CA GLU A 16 28.10 6.91 3.90
C GLU A 16 28.26 5.47 4.41
N TRP A 17 28.65 4.58 3.50
CA TRP A 17 28.84 3.18 3.83
C TRP A 17 30.17 2.99 4.56
N ARG A 18 30.10 2.58 5.83
CA ARG A 18 31.27 2.26 6.65
C ARG A 18 31.09 0.93 7.37
N LEU A 19 32.14 0.13 7.47
CA LEU A 19 32.06 -1.22 8.04
C LEU A 19 31.59 -1.22 9.51
N ASP A 20 31.93 -0.18 10.26
CA ASP A 20 31.51 0.03 11.66
C ASP A 20 30.00 0.36 11.80
N THR A 21 29.36 0.83 10.73
CA THR A 21 27.91 1.10 10.69
C THR A 21 27.08 -0.10 10.22
N LEU A 22 27.73 -1.18 9.78
CA LEU A 22 27.06 -2.38 9.29
C LEU A 22 26.89 -3.44 10.40
N PRO A 23 25.78 -4.20 10.38
CA PRO A 23 24.66 -4.11 9.44
C PRO A 23 23.72 -2.94 9.76
N ILE A 24 23.19 -2.29 8.73
CA ILE A 24 22.15 -1.27 8.88
C ILE A 24 20.80 -1.97 9.02
N ILE A 25 20.21 -1.90 10.22
CA ILE A 25 18.89 -2.46 10.51
C ILE A 25 18.09 -1.39 11.27
N PRO A 26 17.08 -0.75 10.65
CA PRO A 26 16.23 0.20 11.34
C PRO A 26 15.33 -0.53 12.36
N GLU A 27 14.93 0.15 13.43
CA GLU A 27 14.00 -0.42 14.42
C GLU A 27 12.65 -0.80 13.79
N LYS A 28 12.21 -0.01 12.81
CA LYS A 28 11.02 -0.26 12.00
C LYS A 28 11.30 0.10 10.57
N PHE A 29 10.97 -0.80 9.65
CA PHE A 29 10.98 -0.50 8.23
C PHE A 29 9.82 0.44 7.92
N GLU A 30 10.15 1.56 7.29
CA GLU A 30 9.20 2.58 6.88
C GLU A 30 9.19 2.73 5.35
N TYR A 31 8.02 3.06 4.82
CA TYR A 31 7.86 3.37 3.40
C TYR A 31 7.91 4.87 3.17
N LYS A 32 8.38 5.25 1.98
CA LYS A 32 8.19 6.59 1.41
C LYS A 32 7.47 6.49 0.08
N VAL A 33 6.82 7.58 -0.32
CA VAL A 33 6.23 7.69 -1.66
C VAL A 33 7.35 8.02 -2.63
N MET A 34 7.47 7.25 -3.72
CA MET A 34 8.44 7.58 -4.77
C MET A 34 8.22 9.00 -5.29
N PRO A 35 9.26 9.84 -5.44
CA PRO A 35 9.12 11.23 -5.87
C PRO A 35 8.28 11.39 -7.16
N GLN A 36 8.49 10.52 -8.15
CA GLN A 36 7.74 10.59 -9.41
C GLN A 36 6.26 10.17 -9.30
N LYS A 37 5.85 9.59 -8.16
CA LYS A 37 4.49 9.10 -7.90
C LYS A 37 3.72 9.90 -6.85
N GLU A 38 4.31 10.95 -6.27
CA GLU A 38 3.66 11.79 -5.25
C GLU A 38 2.32 12.37 -5.71
N ARG A 39 2.26 12.89 -6.93
CA ARG A 39 1.02 13.44 -7.50
C ARG A 39 -0.09 12.39 -7.58
N GLN A 40 0.26 11.17 -7.97
CA GLN A 40 -0.70 10.07 -8.06
C GLN A 40 -1.16 9.63 -6.67
N PHE A 41 -0.23 9.48 -5.73
CA PHE A 41 -0.55 9.12 -4.35
C PHE A 41 -1.48 10.16 -3.70
N LYS A 42 -1.21 11.45 -3.88
CA LYS A 42 -2.07 12.53 -3.37
C LYS A 42 -3.50 12.44 -3.91
N LYS A 43 -3.67 12.14 -5.20
CA LYS A 43 -5.01 11.92 -5.79
C LYS A 43 -5.71 10.71 -5.18
N VAL A 44 -5.01 9.58 -5.06
CA VAL A 44 -5.56 8.36 -4.46
C VAL A 44 -5.97 8.62 -3.02
N LYS A 45 -5.14 9.31 -2.24
CA LYS A 45 -5.45 9.69 -0.86
C LYS A 45 -6.69 10.57 -0.76
N ASP A 46 -6.83 11.58 -1.63
CA ASP A 46 -8.02 12.44 -1.68
C ASP A 46 -9.30 11.63 -2.00
N PHE A 47 -9.23 10.66 -2.91
CA PHE A 47 -10.34 9.74 -3.15
C PHE A 47 -10.63 8.85 -1.94
N PHE A 48 -9.60 8.32 -1.29
CA PHE A 48 -9.76 7.52 -0.08
C PHE A 48 -10.45 8.29 1.01
N ASP A 49 -10.10 9.56 1.22
CA ASP A 49 -10.70 10.44 2.24
C ASP A 49 -12.18 10.73 1.96
N LYS A 50 -12.56 10.90 0.70
CA LYS A 50 -13.95 11.17 0.27
C LYS A 50 -14.84 9.95 0.18
N SER A 51 -14.27 8.76 -0.03
CA SER A 51 -15.04 7.53 -0.20
C SER A 51 -15.54 6.95 1.11
N SER A 52 -16.75 6.38 1.08
CA SER A 52 -17.33 5.59 2.19
C SER A 52 -16.86 4.14 2.18
N MET A 53 -16.54 3.60 1.00
CA MET A 53 -16.04 2.24 0.80
C MET A 53 -14.88 2.25 -0.21
N ILE A 54 -13.90 1.39 0.02
CA ILE A 54 -12.73 1.20 -0.83
C ILE A 54 -12.68 -0.27 -1.26
N VAL A 55 -12.41 -0.51 -2.55
CA VAL A 55 -12.28 -1.85 -3.11
C VAL A 55 -10.86 -2.06 -3.60
N TRP A 56 -10.17 -3.05 -3.05
CA TRP A 56 -8.90 -3.53 -3.54
C TRP A 56 -9.13 -4.39 -4.77
N ALA A 57 -8.74 -3.87 -5.93
CA ALA A 57 -8.85 -4.54 -7.23
C ALA A 57 -7.46 -4.79 -7.84
N THR A 58 -6.49 -5.15 -7.00
CA THR A 58 -5.16 -5.62 -7.41
C THR A 58 -5.21 -7.11 -7.77
N ASP A 59 -4.13 -7.61 -8.35
CA ASP A 59 -3.98 -9.04 -8.63
C ASP A 59 -4.16 -9.89 -7.36
N ILE A 60 -4.76 -11.07 -7.52
CA ILE A 60 -5.06 -12.02 -6.43
C ILE A 60 -3.81 -12.84 -6.10
N ASP A 61 -2.74 -12.14 -5.76
CA ASP A 61 -1.51 -12.74 -5.29
C ASP A 61 -0.95 -11.96 -4.09
N ARG A 62 0.19 -12.41 -3.60
CA ARG A 62 0.86 -11.79 -2.45
C ARG A 62 1.31 -10.36 -2.77
N GLU A 63 1.77 -10.10 -3.98
CA GLU A 63 2.32 -8.79 -4.38
C GLU A 63 1.21 -7.76 -4.55
N GLY A 64 0.14 -8.10 -5.26
CA GLY A 64 -1.06 -7.27 -5.41
C GLY A 64 -1.66 -6.92 -4.05
N SER A 65 -1.83 -7.92 -3.17
CA SER A 65 -2.30 -7.71 -1.80
C SER A 65 -1.38 -6.77 -1.02
N HIS A 66 -0.06 -6.95 -1.13
CA HIS A 66 0.93 -6.08 -0.47
C HIS A 66 0.86 -4.64 -1.00
N ILE A 67 0.69 -4.44 -2.31
CA ILE A 67 0.56 -3.10 -2.91
C ILE A 67 -0.66 -2.39 -2.33
N ALA A 68 -1.83 -3.04 -2.32
CA ALA A 68 -3.06 -2.46 -1.80
C ALA A 68 -2.96 -2.16 -0.29
N TYR A 69 -2.39 -3.10 0.47
CA TYR A 69 -2.16 -2.97 1.92
C TYR A 69 -1.22 -1.80 2.24
N SER A 70 -0.05 -1.74 1.62
CA SER A 70 0.95 -0.68 1.87
C SER A 70 0.44 0.72 1.51
N ILE A 71 -0.30 0.86 0.41
CA ILE A 71 -0.94 2.14 0.04
C ILE A 71 -2.01 2.53 1.07
N SER A 72 -2.81 1.56 1.53
CA SER A 72 -3.86 1.80 2.54
C SER A 72 -3.29 2.21 3.90
N LEU A 73 -2.18 1.59 4.31
CA LEU A 73 -1.42 1.99 5.50
C LEU A 73 -0.88 3.42 5.36
N MET A 74 -0.17 3.71 4.26
CA MET A 74 0.43 5.04 4.01
C MET A 74 -0.63 6.13 3.87
N ALA A 75 -1.80 5.82 3.33
CA ALA A 75 -2.92 6.75 3.24
C ALA A 75 -3.64 6.96 4.59
N GLY A 76 -3.40 6.09 5.58
CA GLY A 76 -3.93 6.20 6.93
C GLY A 76 -5.34 5.62 7.13
N ILE A 77 -5.87 4.92 6.13
CA ILE A 77 -7.20 4.26 6.19
C ILE A 77 -7.16 2.85 6.80
N LEU A 78 -5.96 2.33 7.01
CA LEU A 78 -5.66 1.04 7.62
C LEU A 78 -4.50 1.26 8.61
N ASP A 79 -4.54 0.59 9.76
CA ASP A 79 -3.39 0.50 10.67
C ASP A 79 -3.36 -0.86 11.37
N GLN A 80 -2.46 -1.04 12.34
CA GLN A 80 -2.30 -2.31 13.06
C GLN A 80 -3.54 -2.75 13.86
N LYS A 81 -4.48 -1.85 14.13
CA LYS A 81 -5.76 -2.17 14.79
C LYS A 81 -6.84 -2.60 13.80
N GLY A 82 -6.58 -2.47 12.50
CA GLY A 82 -7.50 -2.80 11.43
C GLY A 82 -7.94 -1.58 10.60
N PRO A 83 -8.93 -1.78 9.71
CA PRO A 83 -9.37 -0.74 8.78
C PRO A 83 -10.20 0.34 9.49
N LYS A 84 -9.93 1.61 9.16
CA LYS A 84 -10.70 2.77 9.63
C LYS A 84 -11.88 3.13 8.73
N LYS A 85 -11.91 2.52 7.55
CA LYS A 85 -12.98 2.64 6.54
C LYS A 85 -13.42 1.26 6.10
N ILE A 86 -14.55 1.16 5.41
CA ILE A 86 -14.97 -0.12 4.84
C ILE A 86 -14.05 -0.43 3.67
N ILE A 87 -13.29 -1.53 3.77
CA ILE A 87 -12.40 -2.00 2.72
C ILE A 87 -12.83 -3.41 2.31
N LYS A 88 -12.97 -3.62 1.01
CA LYS A 88 -13.32 -4.90 0.39
C LYS A 88 -12.25 -5.31 -0.61
N SER A 89 -12.21 -6.57 -0.99
CA SER A 89 -11.35 -7.08 -2.07
C SER A 89 -12.19 -7.65 -3.21
N LEU A 90 -11.81 -7.29 -4.45
CA LEU A 90 -12.36 -7.80 -5.68
C LEU A 90 -11.49 -8.96 -6.16
N TRP A 91 -12.05 -10.17 -6.16
CA TRP A 91 -11.38 -11.37 -6.62
C TRP A 91 -11.93 -11.76 -7.98
N VAL A 92 -11.20 -11.42 -9.04
CA VAL A 92 -11.47 -11.84 -10.41
C VAL A 92 -10.25 -12.55 -11.02
N ASP A 93 -10.49 -13.68 -11.67
CA ASP A 93 -9.50 -14.48 -12.39
C ASP A 93 -9.35 -14.07 -13.86
N GLU A 94 -10.29 -13.27 -14.37
CA GLU A 94 -10.36 -12.84 -15.76
C GLU A 94 -10.92 -11.42 -15.86
N LEU A 95 -10.42 -10.64 -16.82
CA LEU A 95 -10.81 -9.24 -17.05
C LEU A 95 -12.00 -9.07 -18.01
N THR A 96 -12.80 -10.11 -18.22
CA THR A 96 -14.01 -9.99 -19.04
C THR A 96 -15.10 -9.20 -18.29
N PRO A 97 -15.94 -8.42 -19.00
CA PRO A 97 -17.00 -7.63 -18.37
C PRO A 97 -17.93 -8.46 -17.48
N THR A 98 -18.27 -9.68 -17.89
CA THR A 98 -19.12 -10.61 -17.12
C THR A 98 -18.47 -10.98 -15.79
N LYS A 99 -17.20 -11.37 -15.81
CA LYS A 99 -16.46 -11.77 -14.61
C LYS A 99 -16.24 -10.61 -13.64
N ILE A 100 -15.96 -9.42 -14.16
CA ILE A 100 -15.86 -8.20 -13.35
C ILE A 100 -17.20 -7.90 -12.66
N GLN A 101 -18.33 -7.97 -13.38
CA GLN A 101 -19.65 -7.75 -12.79
C GLN A 101 -20.00 -8.79 -11.71
N GLU A 102 -19.66 -10.06 -11.94
CA GLU A 102 -19.82 -11.12 -10.93
C GLU A 102 -18.94 -10.89 -9.70
N GLY A 103 -17.68 -10.51 -9.90
CA GLY A 103 -16.74 -10.20 -8.84
C GLY A 103 -17.18 -9.02 -7.98
N VAL A 104 -17.70 -7.95 -8.59
CA VAL A 104 -18.23 -6.78 -7.88
C VAL A 104 -19.47 -7.12 -7.05
N LYS A 105 -20.28 -8.11 -7.47
CA LYS A 105 -21.40 -8.61 -6.65
C LYS A 105 -20.95 -9.48 -5.48
N LYS A 106 -19.73 -10.04 -5.55
CA LYS A 106 -19.16 -11.00 -4.59
C LYS A 106 -17.89 -10.45 -3.93
N LEU A 107 -17.89 -9.16 -3.59
CA LEU A 107 -16.80 -8.53 -2.86
C LEU A 107 -16.57 -9.21 -1.51
N ARG A 108 -15.30 -9.42 -1.17
CA ARG A 108 -14.88 -10.09 0.06
C ARG A 108 -14.42 -9.06 1.09
N GLU A 109 -14.52 -9.38 2.38
CA GLU A 109 -13.79 -8.61 3.40
C GLU A 109 -12.29 -8.78 3.21
N ILE A 110 -11.51 -7.79 3.63
CA ILE A 110 -10.07 -7.96 3.78
C ILE A 110 -9.81 -8.70 5.11
N GLU A 111 -8.98 -9.74 5.07
CA GLU A 111 -8.52 -10.48 6.27
C GLU A 111 -7.23 -9.87 6.84
#